data_AF-I0J1T9-F1
#
_entry.id   AF-I0J1T9-F1
#
_cell.length_a   1.000
_cell.length_b   1.000
_cell.length_c   1.000
_cell.angle_alpha   90.00
_cell.angle_beta   90.00
_cell.angle_gamma   90.00
#
_symmetry.space_group_name_H-M   'P 1'
#
loop_
_entity.id
_entity.type
_entity.pdbx_description
1 polymer ?
#
loop_
_entity_poly.entity_id
_entity_poly.type
_entity_poly.pdbx_seq_one_letter_code
_entity_poly.pdbx_strand_id
1 'polypeptide(L)'
;MDKTVIKPFEEIKYKVYGYTLPEVPNHNGYVKIGDTTREVVTRIFEQVGTAGLNPKILFEKVARKSDGEWFRDKDLHRFLILNGIEKKDFNSRADEWFYFNGTLEKAEELTNKFINRDYDEIQIDDKRSDYVLRNEQQQAVEKTYEYYQSNQEPKEFLWNAKPRFGKTLTTYDFIRNLNARNVLIVTNRPAIANS
;
A
#
# COMPACT_ATOMS: atom_id res chain seq x y z
N MET A 1 3.74 50.31 1.57
CA MET A 1 3.55 49.06 0.80
C MET A 1 4.38 48.01 1.49
N ASP A 2 3.71 47.09 2.17
CA ASP A 2 4.33 46.21 3.17
C ASP A 2 5.16 45.10 2.50
N LYS A 3 6.18 44.70 3.25
CA LYS A 3 7.38 43.96 2.86
C LYS A 3 7.06 42.56 2.32
N THR A 4 7.90 42.10 1.40
CA THR A 4 7.97 40.74 0.89
C THR A 4 7.95 39.73 2.05
N VAL A 5 6.79 39.12 2.32
CA VAL A 5 6.66 38.04 3.29
C VAL A 5 7.26 36.79 2.65
N ILE A 6 8.53 36.50 2.96
CA ILE A 6 9.16 35.24 2.59
C ILE A 6 8.61 34.18 3.55
N LYS A 7 7.86 33.19 3.04
CA LYS A 7 7.50 31.98 3.79
C LYS A 7 8.64 30.95 3.57
N PRO A 8 9.54 30.75 4.54
CA PRO A 8 10.74 29.92 4.35
C PRO A 8 10.44 28.42 4.26
N PHE A 9 9.25 27.99 4.70
CA PHE A 9 8.75 26.63 4.54
C PHE A 9 7.22 26.66 4.51
N GLU A 10 6.63 25.78 3.70
CA GLU A 10 5.20 25.52 3.70
C GLU A 10 5.01 24.03 3.99
N GLU A 11 4.22 23.71 5.01
CA GLU A 11 3.93 22.33 5.37
C GLU A 11 3.07 21.70 4.28
N ILE A 12 3.68 20.84 3.44
CA ILE A 12 2.97 20.16 2.35
C ILE A 12 2.07 19.09 2.96
N LYS A 13 0.77 19.38 3.03
CA LYS A 13 -0.25 18.44 3.49
C LYS A 13 -0.85 17.71 2.30
N TYR A 14 -0.40 16.48 2.09
CA TYR A 14 -1.02 15.62 1.08
C TYR A 14 -2.43 15.23 1.53
N LYS A 15 -3.35 15.28 0.57
CA LYS A 15 -4.74 14.83 0.71
C LYS A 15 -4.99 13.76 -0.35
N VAL A 16 -5.67 12.69 0.04
CA VAL A 16 -6.19 11.68 -0.88
C VAL A 16 -7.69 11.89 -1.03
N TYR A 17 -8.21 11.67 -2.22
CA TYR A 17 -9.62 11.87 -2.52
C TYR A 17 -10.16 10.79 -3.46
N GLY A 18 -11.47 10.59 -3.40
CA GLY A 18 -12.21 9.73 -4.30
C GLY A 18 -13.40 10.46 -4.91
N TYR A 19 -13.63 10.31 -6.22
CA TYR A 19 -14.84 10.83 -6.86
C TYR A 19 -15.36 9.91 -7.97
N THR A 20 -16.63 10.12 -8.35
CA THR A 20 -17.31 9.43 -9.44
C THR A 20 -17.74 10.40 -10.53
N LEU A 21 -18.02 9.89 -11.73
CA LEU A 21 -18.58 10.65 -12.85
C LEU A 21 -19.97 10.09 -13.23
N PRO A 22 -21.05 10.53 -12.54
CA PRO A 22 -22.39 10.00 -12.77
C PRO A 22 -22.89 10.21 -14.21
N GLU A 23 -22.41 11.26 -14.87
CA GLU A 23 -22.80 11.65 -16.24
C GLU A 23 -22.11 10.82 -17.33
N VAL A 24 -21.14 9.96 -16.98
CA VAL A 24 -20.37 9.18 -17.96
C VAL A 24 -20.69 7.69 -17.82
N PRO A 25 -21.51 7.10 -18.73
CA PRO A 25 -21.96 5.71 -18.61
C PRO A 25 -20.84 4.68 -18.46
N ASN A 26 -19.72 4.87 -19.17
CA ASN A 26 -18.57 3.95 -19.11
C ASN A 26 -17.80 3.99 -17.78
N HIS A 27 -18.07 4.96 -16.91
CA HIS A 27 -17.47 5.12 -15.57
C HIS A 27 -18.45 4.74 -14.46
N ASN A 28 -19.62 4.19 -14.80
CA ASN A 28 -20.57 3.73 -13.79
C ASN A 28 -19.94 2.62 -12.91
N GLY A 29 -20.09 2.75 -11.59
CA GLY A 29 -19.48 1.85 -10.61
C GLY A 29 -17.96 2.06 -10.42
N TYR A 30 -17.32 2.99 -11.13
CA TYR A 30 -15.90 3.30 -10.93
C TYR A 30 -15.70 4.53 -10.05
N VAL A 31 -14.71 4.45 -9.16
CA VAL A 31 -14.22 5.56 -8.34
C VAL A 31 -12.82 5.91 -8.82
N LYS A 32 -12.59 7.18 -9.15
CA LYS A 32 -11.24 7.69 -9.36
C LYS A 32 -10.64 8.05 -8.01
N ILE A 33 -9.44 7.54 -7.73
CA ILE A 33 -8.74 7.79 -6.48
C ILE A 33 -7.39 8.43 -6.80
N GLY A 34 -7.13 9.62 -6.27
CA GLY A 34 -5.88 10.34 -6.50
C GLY A 34 -5.44 11.15 -5.29
N ASP A 35 -4.24 11.75 -5.39
CA ASP A 35 -3.72 12.66 -4.38
C ASP A 35 -3.50 14.09 -4.88
N THR A 36 -3.39 15.02 -3.93
CA THR A 36 -3.10 16.42 -4.17
C THR A 36 -2.51 17.09 -2.93
N THR A 37 -1.77 18.17 -3.16
CA THR A 37 -1.30 19.10 -2.11
C THR A 37 -2.14 20.38 -2.08
N ARG A 38 -3.04 20.56 -3.06
CA ARG A 38 -3.96 21.68 -3.21
C ARG A 38 -5.33 21.32 -2.63
N GLU A 39 -6.27 22.26 -2.72
CA GLU A 39 -7.69 21.96 -2.47
C GLU A 39 -8.21 20.89 -3.42
N VAL A 40 -8.88 19.88 -2.86
CA VAL A 40 -9.35 18.68 -3.58
C VAL A 40 -10.36 19.05 -4.64
N VAL A 41 -11.32 19.91 -4.29
CA VAL A 41 -12.36 20.38 -5.21
C VAL A 41 -11.72 21.01 -6.44
N THR A 42 -10.78 21.94 -6.24
CA THR A 42 -10.04 22.60 -7.33
C THR A 42 -9.32 21.58 -8.21
N ARG A 43 -8.60 20.63 -7.61
CA ARG A 43 -7.87 19.59 -8.36
C ARG A 43 -8.80 18.72 -9.20
N ILE A 44 -9.96 18.35 -8.66
CA ILE A 44 -10.95 17.54 -9.37
C ILE A 44 -11.51 18.33 -10.56
N PHE A 45 -11.90 19.60 -10.37
CA PHE A 45 -12.40 20.45 -11.46
C PHE A 45 -11.33 20.76 -12.53
N GLU A 46 -10.05 20.84 -12.18
CA GLU A 46 -8.96 20.92 -13.17
C GLU A 46 -8.93 19.70 -14.09
N GLN A 47 -9.28 18.51 -13.58
CA GLN A 47 -9.21 17.25 -14.34
C GLN A 47 -10.40 17.06 -15.28
N VAL A 48 -11.62 17.42 -14.84
CA VAL A 48 -12.85 17.07 -15.57
C VAL A 48 -13.71 18.27 -15.94
N GLY A 49 -13.45 19.44 -15.36
CA GLY A 49 -14.24 20.65 -15.59
C GLY A 49 -14.10 21.20 -17.01
N THR A 50 -12.94 21.02 -17.65
CA THR A 50 -12.74 21.40 -19.07
C THR A 50 -13.59 20.58 -20.03
N ALA A 51 -14.01 19.38 -19.63
CA ALA A 51 -14.93 18.53 -20.36
C ALA A 51 -16.40 18.80 -20.01
N GLY A 52 -16.69 19.77 -19.13
CA GLY A 52 -18.05 20.14 -18.70
C GLY A 52 -18.73 19.09 -17.83
N LEU A 53 -17.97 18.17 -17.23
CA LEU A 53 -18.51 17.09 -16.41
C LEU A 53 -18.69 17.53 -14.95
N ASN A 54 -19.74 17.02 -14.30
CA ASN A 54 -19.98 17.24 -12.86
C ASN A 54 -19.57 16.02 -12.02
N PRO A 55 -18.38 16.04 -11.39
CA PRO A 55 -17.93 14.96 -10.53
C PRO A 55 -18.66 14.96 -9.19
N LYS A 56 -18.98 13.77 -8.67
CA LYS A 56 -19.48 13.61 -7.30
C LYS A 56 -18.34 13.12 -6.41
N ILE A 57 -17.90 13.99 -5.50
CA ILE A 57 -16.88 13.67 -4.49
C ILE A 57 -17.47 12.67 -3.50
N LEU A 58 -16.74 11.59 -3.25
CA LEU A 58 -17.10 10.59 -2.25
C LEU A 58 -16.40 10.87 -0.92
N PHE A 59 -15.10 11.12 -0.95
CA PHE A 59 -14.33 11.39 0.26
C PHE A 59 -13.10 12.26 -0.02
N GLU A 60 -12.64 12.94 1.03
CA GLU A 60 -11.36 13.63 1.14
C GLU A 60 -10.75 13.27 2.50
N LYS A 61 -9.49 12.83 2.53
CA LYS A 61 -8.76 12.47 3.75
C LYS A 61 -7.34 13.02 3.69
N VAL A 62 -6.74 13.30 4.85
CA VAL A 62 -5.31 13.59 4.94
C VAL A 62 -4.54 12.30 4.59
N ALA A 63 -3.56 12.39 3.70
CA ALA A 63 -2.75 11.26 3.27
C ALA A 63 -1.64 10.93 4.28
N ARG A 64 -2.05 10.71 5.53
CA ARG A 64 -1.18 10.38 6.66
C ARG A 64 -1.78 9.20 7.42
N LYS A 65 -0.99 8.14 7.59
CA LYS A 65 -1.37 6.95 8.35
C LYS A 65 -1.41 7.23 9.86
N SER A 66 -2.00 6.32 10.62
CA SER A 66 -2.10 6.39 12.08
C SER A 66 -0.75 6.45 12.80
N ASP A 67 0.32 5.91 12.22
CA ASP A 67 1.69 6.01 12.73
C ASP A 67 2.40 7.33 12.37
N GLY A 68 1.71 8.21 11.67
CA GLY A 68 2.20 9.51 11.25
C GLY A 68 2.95 9.51 9.91
N GLU A 69 3.10 8.36 9.25
CA GLU A 69 3.74 8.23 7.93
C GLU A 69 2.86 8.86 6.83
N TRP A 70 3.44 9.74 6.02
CA TRP A 70 2.78 10.27 4.82
C TRP A 70 2.78 9.22 3.71
N PHE A 71 1.70 9.16 2.92
CA PHE A 71 1.60 8.25 1.79
C PHE A 71 1.12 8.97 0.53
N ARG A 72 1.32 8.31 -0.62
CA ARG A 72 0.83 8.76 -1.93
C ARG A 72 -0.33 7.87 -2.38
N ASP A 73 -1.15 8.37 -3.29
CA ASP A 73 -2.24 7.60 -3.89
C ASP A 73 -1.80 6.22 -4.42
N LYS A 74 -0.59 6.11 -4.99
CA LYS A 74 0.00 4.84 -5.46
C LYS A 74 0.09 3.76 -4.38
N ASP A 75 0.34 4.16 -3.13
CA ASP A 75 0.40 3.22 -2.01
C ASP A 75 -1.01 2.67 -1.70
N LEU A 76 -2.01 3.55 -1.70
CA LEU A 76 -3.41 3.19 -1.56
C LEU A 76 -3.90 2.32 -2.73
N HIS A 77 -3.52 2.65 -3.97
CA HIS A 77 -3.85 1.85 -5.16
C HIS A 77 -3.34 0.42 -5.01
N ARG A 78 -2.09 0.24 -4.56
CA ARG A 78 -1.52 -1.09 -4.31
C ARG A 78 -2.33 -1.83 -3.24
N PHE A 79 -2.73 -1.16 -2.17
CA PHE A 79 -3.58 -1.74 -1.13
C PHE A 79 -4.95 -2.17 -1.68
N LEU A 80 -5.62 -1.34 -2.47
CA LEU A 80 -6.92 -1.67 -3.07
C LEU A 80 -6.82 -2.88 -4.00
N ILE A 81 -5.77 -2.91 -4.83
CA ILE A 81 -5.44 -4.04 -5.69
C ILE A 81 -5.18 -5.30 -4.85
N LEU A 82 -4.53 -5.20 -3.69
CA LEU A 82 -4.35 -6.32 -2.74
C LEU A 82 -5.66 -6.79 -2.08
N ASN A 83 -6.67 -5.92 -1.99
CA ASN A 83 -8.01 -6.26 -1.46
C ASN A 83 -9.01 -6.65 -2.57
N GLY A 84 -8.51 -7.09 -3.73
CA GLY A 84 -9.34 -7.60 -4.83
C GLY A 84 -10.10 -6.52 -5.62
N ILE A 85 -9.80 -5.23 -5.41
CA ILE A 85 -10.45 -4.16 -6.17
C ILE A 85 -9.80 -4.05 -7.56
N GLU A 86 -10.63 -4.21 -8.59
CA GLU A 86 -10.20 -4.14 -9.99
C GLU A 86 -9.84 -2.70 -10.37
N LYS A 87 -8.62 -2.51 -10.86
CA LYS A 87 -8.16 -1.25 -11.47
C LYS A 87 -8.45 -1.30 -12.97
N LYS A 88 -9.05 -0.25 -13.51
CA LYS A 88 -9.31 -0.09 -14.94
C LYS A 88 -8.41 0.97 -15.52
N ASP A 89 -7.86 0.66 -16.68
CA ASP A 89 -7.22 1.62 -17.57
C ASP A 89 -8.15 1.90 -18.75
N PHE A 90 -8.60 3.15 -18.87
CA PHE A 90 -9.52 3.55 -19.95
C PHE A 90 -8.79 3.98 -21.23
N ASN A 91 -7.55 4.47 -21.16
CA ASN A 91 -6.86 5.06 -22.31
C ASN A 91 -5.34 5.22 -22.11
N SER A 92 -4.70 4.39 -21.29
CA SER A 92 -3.28 4.42 -20.93
C SER A 92 -2.81 5.69 -20.20
N ARG A 93 -3.72 6.62 -19.93
CA ARG A 93 -3.47 7.86 -19.16
C ARG A 93 -4.43 8.03 -17.98
N ALA A 94 -5.42 7.16 -17.86
CA ALA A 94 -6.44 7.18 -16.81
C ALA A 94 -6.43 5.84 -16.08
N ASP A 95 -5.35 5.57 -15.35
CA ASP A 95 -5.11 4.33 -14.61
C ASP A 95 -5.48 4.45 -13.11
N GLU A 96 -6.22 5.49 -12.72
CA GLU A 96 -6.56 5.76 -11.32
C GLU A 96 -8.01 5.37 -10.97
N TRP A 97 -8.65 4.55 -11.82
CA TRP A 97 -10.05 4.16 -11.69
C TRP A 97 -10.19 2.75 -11.12
N PHE A 98 -11.02 2.62 -10.10
CA PHE A 98 -11.24 1.38 -9.34
C PHE A 98 -12.72 1.00 -9.34
N TYR A 99 -13.03 -0.27 -9.58
CA TYR A 99 -14.40 -0.75 -9.67
C TYR A 99 -14.96 -1.12 -8.30
N PHE A 100 -16.03 -0.44 -7.88
CA PHE A 100 -16.71 -0.59 -6.59
C PHE A 100 -18.20 -0.95 -6.77
N ASN A 101 -18.47 -1.92 -7.67
CA ASN A 101 -19.79 -2.44 -8.07
C ASN A 101 -20.97 -2.20 -7.09
N GLY A 102 -21.62 -1.04 -7.16
CA GLY A 102 -22.80 -0.71 -6.34
C GLY A 102 -22.55 -0.44 -4.84
N THR A 103 -21.29 -0.47 -4.38
CA THR A 103 -20.88 -0.15 -3.01
C THR A 103 -19.78 0.90 -3.04
N LEU A 104 -20.12 2.13 -3.46
CA LEU A 104 -19.16 3.22 -3.59
C LEU A 104 -18.58 3.63 -2.23
N GLU A 105 -19.35 3.43 -1.16
CA GLU A 105 -18.97 3.67 0.24
C GLU A 105 -17.76 2.82 0.64
N LYS A 106 -17.63 1.61 0.06
CA LYS A 106 -16.50 0.70 0.29
C LYS A 106 -15.15 1.32 -0.10
N ALA A 107 -15.13 2.29 -1.03
CA ALA A 107 -13.92 3.00 -1.38
C ALA A 107 -13.40 3.85 -0.22
N GLU A 108 -14.30 4.53 0.51
CA GLU A 108 -13.93 5.28 1.70
C GLU A 108 -13.56 4.34 2.86
N GLU A 109 -14.30 3.25 3.05
CA GLU A 109 -14.02 2.25 4.09
C GLU A 109 -12.63 1.63 3.93
N LEU A 110 -12.25 1.19 2.73
CA LEU A 110 -10.92 0.66 2.45
C LEU A 110 -9.83 1.73 2.59
N THR A 111 -10.14 2.98 2.25
CA THR A 111 -9.20 4.10 2.47
C THR A 111 -8.98 4.33 3.97
N ASN A 112 -10.03 4.32 4.78
CA ASN A 112 -9.92 4.42 6.24
C ASN A 112 -9.15 3.23 6.83
N LYS A 113 -9.42 2.01 6.34
CA LYS A 113 -8.71 0.79 6.73
C LYS A 113 -7.20 0.91 6.45
N PHE A 114 -6.83 1.43 5.28
CA PHE A 114 -5.44 1.69 4.91
C PHE A 114 -4.78 2.74 5.81
N ILE A 115 -5.49 3.85 6.11
CA ILE A 115 -5.00 4.93 6.99
C ILE A 115 -4.79 4.40 8.42
N ASN A 116 -5.75 3.64 8.93
CA ASN A 116 -5.73 3.12 10.30
C ASN A 116 -4.77 1.95 10.49
N ARG A 117 -4.24 1.39 9.39
CA ARG A 117 -3.40 0.18 9.38
C ARG A 117 -4.11 -1.03 9.98
N ASP A 118 -5.43 -1.09 9.79
CA ASP A 118 -6.27 -2.20 10.19
C ASP A 118 -6.17 -3.30 9.12
N TYR A 119 -5.02 -4.00 9.12
CA TYR A 119 -4.69 -5.04 8.15
C TYR A 119 -5.22 -6.42 8.54
N ASP A 120 -6.03 -6.51 9.59
CA ASP A 120 -6.48 -7.77 10.20
C ASP A 120 -7.32 -8.63 9.22
N GLU A 121 -7.82 -8.02 8.16
CA GLU A 121 -8.58 -8.67 7.10
C GLU A 121 -8.09 -8.22 5.71
N ILE A 122 -6.81 -8.37 5.38
CA ILE A 122 -6.49 -8.53 3.95
C ILE A 122 -7.11 -9.87 3.57
N GLN A 123 -8.31 -9.84 2.98
CA GLN A 123 -8.85 -11.01 2.29
C GLN A 123 -7.91 -11.28 1.12
N ILE A 124 -6.93 -12.13 1.38
CA ILE A 124 -6.05 -12.71 0.36
C ILE A 124 -6.97 -13.63 -0.44
N ASP A 125 -7.58 -13.08 -1.49
CA ASP A 125 -8.25 -13.87 -2.50
C ASP A 125 -7.23 -14.88 -3.05
N ASP A 126 -7.59 -16.17 -3.10
CA ASP A 126 -6.78 -17.35 -3.46
C ASP A 126 -6.18 -17.30 -4.89
N LYS A 127 -6.21 -16.14 -5.56
CA LYS A 127 -5.86 -15.92 -6.96
C LYS A 127 -4.61 -15.05 -7.18
N ARG A 128 -3.72 -14.93 -6.20
CA ARG A 128 -2.39 -14.33 -6.42
C ARG A 128 -1.28 -15.29 -6.10
N SER A 129 -0.70 -15.84 -7.18
CA SER A 129 0.61 -16.47 -7.27
C SER A 129 1.19 -16.77 -5.89
N ASP A 130 0.80 -17.92 -5.32
CA ASP A 130 1.46 -18.44 -4.13
C ASP A 130 2.96 -18.31 -4.37
N TYR A 131 3.60 -17.49 -3.55
CA TYR A 131 5.03 -17.35 -3.66
C TYR A 131 5.62 -18.70 -3.24
N VAL A 132 6.18 -19.42 -4.21
CA VAL A 132 6.85 -20.70 -3.95
C VAL A 132 8.32 -20.43 -3.72
N LEU A 133 8.83 -20.86 -2.56
CA LEU A 133 10.27 -20.86 -2.30
C LEU A 133 10.98 -21.70 -3.36
N ARG A 134 12.15 -21.23 -3.81
CA ARG A 134 13.05 -22.08 -4.59
C ARG A 134 13.53 -23.24 -3.73
N ASN A 135 13.86 -24.38 -4.34
CA ASN A 135 14.28 -25.58 -3.61
C ASN A 135 15.38 -25.31 -2.57
N GLU A 136 16.38 -24.48 -2.88
CA GLU A 136 17.44 -24.17 -1.93
C GLU A 136 16.98 -23.35 -0.71
N GLN A 137 15.93 -22.54 -0.89
CA GLN A 137 15.34 -21.74 0.17
C GLN A 137 14.44 -22.62 1.04
N GLN A 138 13.62 -23.46 0.42
CA GLN A 138 12.78 -24.42 1.14
C GLN A 138 13.63 -25.37 2.01
N GLN A 139 14.71 -25.93 1.44
CA GLN A 139 15.64 -26.76 2.21
C GLN A 139 16.30 -26.02 3.37
N ALA A 140 16.58 -24.71 3.22
CA ALA A 140 17.10 -23.91 4.31
C ALA A 140 16.04 -23.75 5.43
N VAL A 141 14.78 -23.51 5.08
CA VAL A 141 13.68 -23.44 6.04
C VAL A 141 13.50 -24.76 6.78
N GLU A 142 13.39 -25.88 6.05
CA GLU A 142 13.17 -27.22 6.61
C GLU A 142 14.28 -27.59 7.60
N LYS A 143 15.55 -27.45 7.21
CA LYS A 143 16.69 -27.74 8.09
C LYS A 143 16.70 -26.87 9.35
N THR A 144 16.32 -25.61 9.22
CA THR A 144 16.26 -24.69 10.36
C THR A 144 15.12 -25.07 11.30
N TYR A 145 13.97 -25.45 10.75
CA TYR A 145 12.81 -25.89 11.51
C TYR A 145 13.08 -27.19 12.25
N GLU A 146 13.67 -28.19 11.58
CA GLU A 146 14.10 -29.44 12.21
C GLU A 146 15.11 -29.20 13.34
N TYR A 147 16.12 -28.37 13.10
CA TYR A 147 17.09 -28.00 14.12
C TYR A 147 16.42 -27.33 15.32
N TYR A 148 15.53 -26.37 15.07
CA TYR A 148 14.79 -25.66 16.11
C TYR A 148 13.91 -26.59 16.95
N GLN A 149 13.30 -27.61 16.35
CA GLN A 149 12.46 -28.60 17.04
C GLN A 149 13.28 -29.69 17.75
N SER A 150 14.57 -29.79 17.46
CA SER A 150 15.45 -30.74 18.14
C SER A 150 15.74 -30.34 19.58
N ASN A 151 16.31 -31.27 20.36
CA ASN A 151 16.78 -31.03 21.73
C ASN A 151 18.18 -30.40 21.79
N GLN A 152 18.70 -29.88 20.67
CA GLN A 152 20.02 -29.26 20.62
C GLN A 152 19.98 -27.83 21.15
N GLU A 153 20.98 -27.47 21.96
CA GLU A 153 21.16 -26.14 22.52
C GLU A 153 22.59 -25.64 22.26
N PRO A 154 22.78 -24.32 22.02
CA PRO A 154 21.75 -23.28 21.93
C PRO A 154 20.94 -23.38 20.63
N LYS A 155 19.68 -22.91 20.62
CA LYS A 155 18.86 -22.83 19.38
C LYS A 155 19.30 -21.70 18.43
N GLU A 156 20.56 -21.74 18.00
CA GLU A 156 21.18 -20.78 17.09
C GLU A 156 21.48 -21.43 15.74
N PHE A 157 20.95 -20.85 14.65
CA PHE A 157 21.15 -21.37 13.30
C PHE A 157 21.65 -20.29 12.35
N LEU A 158 22.72 -20.59 11.61
CA LEU A 158 23.34 -19.65 10.66
C LEU A 158 23.13 -20.10 9.21
N TRP A 159 22.51 -19.24 8.41
CA TRP A 159 22.46 -19.41 6.95
C TRP A 159 23.67 -18.77 6.27
N ASN A 160 24.59 -19.60 5.76
CA ASN A 160 25.64 -19.13 4.85
C ASN A 160 25.08 -18.90 3.45
N ALA A 161 24.37 -17.79 3.27
CA ALA A 161 23.62 -17.48 2.06
C ALA A 161 24.42 -16.60 1.09
N LYS A 162 24.52 -17.04 -0.18
CA LYS A 162 25.08 -16.22 -1.27
C LYS A 162 24.28 -14.92 -1.48
N PRO A 163 24.87 -13.87 -2.09
CA PRO A 163 24.11 -12.69 -2.49
C PRO A 163 22.88 -13.06 -3.34
N ARG A 164 21.77 -12.35 -3.14
CA ARG A 164 20.47 -12.60 -3.82
C ARG A 164 19.84 -13.97 -3.56
N PHE A 165 20.25 -14.65 -2.48
CA PHE A 165 19.55 -15.85 -2.00
C PHE A 165 18.07 -15.61 -1.62
N GLY A 166 17.64 -14.37 -1.38
CA GLY A 166 16.26 -14.09 -0.94
C GLY A 166 16.03 -14.29 0.55
N LYS A 167 17.03 -13.90 1.37
CA LYS A 167 17.05 -14.04 2.83
C LYS A 167 15.74 -13.59 3.49
N THR A 168 15.22 -12.42 3.13
CA THR A 168 13.98 -11.88 3.70
C THR A 168 12.81 -12.84 3.57
N LEU A 169 12.68 -13.47 2.41
CA LEU A 169 11.53 -14.28 2.07
C LEU A 169 11.65 -15.69 2.66
N THR A 170 12.86 -16.25 2.65
CA THR A 170 13.19 -17.48 3.38
C THR A 170 12.97 -17.32 4.89
N THR A 171 13.37 -16.19 5.47
CA THR A 171 13.15 -15.87 6.89
C THR A 171 11.67 -15.73 7.20
N TYR A 172 10.91 -15.05 6.32
CA TYR A 172 9.46 -14.89 6.48
C TYR A 172 8.74 -16.25 6.50
N ASP A 173 9.07 -17.14 5.57
CA ASP A 173 8.48 -18.49 5.51
C ASP A 173 8.78 -19.32 6.76
N PHE A 174 10.04 -19.31 7.22
CA PHE A 174 10.43 -19.95 8.48
C PHE A 174 9.65 -19.44 9.69
N ILE A 175 9.48 -18.11 9.82
CA ILE A 175 8.70 -17.49 10.90
C ILE A 175 7.24 -17.95 10.87
N ARG A 176 6.65 -18.05 9.67
CA ARG A 176 5.28 -18.51 9.48
C ARG A 176 5.14 -19.98 9.90
N ASN A 177 6.06 -20.84 9.48
CA ASN A 177 6.07 -22.26 9.88
C ASN A 177 6.25 -22.44 11.39
N LEU A 178 6.99 -21.54 12.04
CA LEU A 178 7.17 -21.53 13.49
C LEU A 178 5.92 -21.04 14.26
N ASN A 179 4.96 -20.39 13.60
CA ASN A 179 3.85 -19.68 14.25
C ASN A 179 4.32 -18.72 15.36
N ALA A 180 5.45 -18.03 15.12
CA ALA A 180 6.03 -17.13 16.10
C ALA A 180 5.11 -15.93 16.36
N ARG A 181 4.81 -15.67 17.64
CA ARG A 181 3.98 -14.52 18.05
C ARG A 181 4.76 -13.21 18.04
N ASN A 182 5.98 -13.25 18.55
CA ASN A 182 6.86 -12.09 18.69
C ASN A 182 8.15 -12.36 17.92
N VAL A 183 8.51 -11.45 17.02
CA VAL A 183 9.71 -11.56 16.18
C VAL A 183 10.48 -10.25 16.22
N LEU A 184 11.76 -10.33 16.57
CA LEU A 184 12.70 -9.21 16.47
C LEU A 184 13.65 -9.44 15.30
N ILE A 185 13.57 -8.58 14.28
CA ILE A 185 14.48 -8.62 13.14
C ILE A 185 15.54 -7.53 13.33
N VAL A 186 16.78 -7.96 13.54
CA VAL A 186 17.92 -7.05 13.65
C VAL A 186 18.68 -7.05 12.33
N THR A 187 18.84 -5.89 11.70
CA THR A 187 19.60 -5.73 10.47
C THR A 187 20.60 -4.59 10.64
N ASN A 188 21.85 -4.83 10.25
CA ASN A 188 22.82 -3.75 10.08
C ASN A 188 22.61 -3.12 8.70
N ARG A 189 21.54 -2.34 8.53
CA ARG A 189 21.43 -1.46 7.37
C ARG A 189 22.22 -0.20 7.75
N PRO A 190 23.27 0.19 7.00
CA PRO A 190 23.89 1.48 7.25
C PRO A 190 22.79 2.54 7.14
N ALA A 191 22.61 3.31 8.22
CA ALA A 191 21.80 4.50 8.13
C ALA A 191 22.48 5.38 7.07
N ILE A 192 21.81 5.59 5.94
CA ILE A 192 22.13 6.74 5.09
C ILE A 192 21.62 7.95 5.89
N ALA A 193 22.40 8.32 6.89
CA ALA A 193 22.32 9.62 7.52
C ALA A 193 23.11 10.55 6.61
N ASN A 194 22.39 11.31 5.79
CA ASN A 194 23.00 12.29 4.89
C ASN A 194 23.78 13.35 5.70
N SER A 195 25.01 13.61 5.26
CA SER A 195 25.64 14.94 5.29
C SER A 195 24.85 15.94 4.47
#